data_AF-A0AAV9WMF9-F1
#
_entry.id   AF-A0AAV9WMF9-F1
#
_cell.length_a   1.000
_cell.length_b   1.000
_cell.length_c   1.000
_cell.angle_alpha   90.00
_cell.angle_beta   90.00
_cell.angle_gamma   90.00
#
_symmetry.space_group_name_H-M   'P 1'
#
loop_
_entity.id
_entity.type
_entity.pdbx_description
1 polymer ?
#
loop_
_entity_poly.entity_id
_entity_poly.type
_entity_poly.pdbx_seq_one_letter_code
_entity_poly.pdbx_strand_id
1 'polypeptide(L)'
;MASILLRRGAFTTAPAATSLFWRAPVYTSILPLLAPTFAIGLRISIPPILSDLWESILKAVPKKKQSHSRKRMRQLAGKALQDIKALNECPGCGSLKRSHHLCPTCVNEIKQMWKDGVGTGVAVGVGDARGSS
;
A
#
# COMPACT_ATOMS: atom_id res chain seq x y z
N MET A 1 7.09 46.61 7.38
CA MET A 1 5.86 46.38 8.16
C MET A 1 4.77 45.90 7.22
N ALA A 2 4.80 44.63 6.79
CA ALA A 2 3.80 44.06 5.90
C ALA A 2 3.32 42.74 6.52
N SER A 3 2.13 42.78 7.12
CA SER A 3 1.53 41.65 7.82
C SER A 3 0.72 40.81 6.83
N ILE A 4 1.25 39.64 6.47
CA ILE A 4 0.53 38.63 5.69
C ILE A 4 -0.35 37.83 6.65
N LEU A 5 -1.66 38.02 6.53
CA LEU A 5 -2.69 37.30 7.29
C LEU A 5 -2.71 35.84 6.86
N LEU A 6 -2.24 34.93 7.73
CA LEU A 6 -2.42 33.49 7.55
C LEU A 6 -3.88 33.10 7.78
N ARG A 7 -4.53 32.67 6.69
CA ARG A 7 -5.84 32.03 6.67
C ARG A 7 -5.74 30.67 7.37
N ARG A 8 -6.21 30.60 8.62
CA ARG A 8 -6.35 29.35 9.39
C ARG A 8 -7.44 28.47 8.78
N GLY A 9 -7.04 27.40 8.09
CA GLY A 9 -7.94 26.32 7.70
C GLY A 9 -8.31 25.48 8.93
N ALA A 10 -9.60 25.38 9.22
CA ALA A 10 -10.15 24.53 10.27
C ALA A 10 -10.10 23.06 9.80
N PHE A 11 -9.32 22.24 10.52
CA PHE A 11 -9.39 20.79 10.39
C PHE A 11 -10.59 20.29 11.20
N THR A 12 -11.71 20.01 10.53
CA THR A 12 -12.80 19.23 11.12
C THR A 12 -12.43 17.75 11.03
N THR A 13 -11.87 17.21 12.10
CA THR A 13 -11.70 15.76 12.24
C THR A 13 -12.95 15.18 12.87
N ALA A 14 -13.80 14.55 12.06
CA ALA A 14 -14.84 13.65 12.55
C ALA A 14 -14.19 12.33 12.99
N PRO A 15 -14.32 11.89 14.25
CA PRO A 15 -13.95 10.53 14.61
C PRO A 15 -15.08 9.59 14.18
N ALA A 16 -14.77 8.74 13.21
CA ALA A 16 -15.57 7.58 12.87
C ALA A 16 -15.67 6.66 14.09
N ALA A 17 -16.91 6.40 14.51
CA ALA A 17 -17.27 5.40 15.48
C ALA A 17 -16.78 4.02 15.01
N THR A 18 -15.69 3.54 15.62
CA THR A 18 -15.26 2.15 15.48
C THR A 18 -15.64 1.41 16.74
N SER A 19 -16.84 0.84 16.65
CA SER A 19 -17.14 -0.54 17.02
C SER A 19 -16.62 -1.04 18.36
N LEU A 20 -17.56 -1.18 19.28
CA LEU A 20 -17.56 -1.88 20.56
C LEU A 20 -17.22 -3.39 20.42
N PHE A 21 -16.03 -3.73 19.94
CA PHE A 21 -15.54 -5.11 19.87
C PHE A 21 -14.40 -5.38 20.86
N TRP A 22 -14.47 -4.79 22.05
CA TRP A 22 -13.78 -5.35 23.21
C TRP A 22 -14.68 -6.43 23.83
N ARG A 23 -14.81 -7.56 23.13
CA ARG A 23 -15.23 -8.82 23.75
C ARG A 23 -14.09 -9.27 24.65
N ALA A 24 -14.23 -9.02 25.95
CA ALA A 24 -13.38 -9.62 26.96
C ALA A 24 -13.52 -11.15 26.93
N PRO A 25 -12.44 -11.93 26.82
CA PRO A 25 -12.50 -13.34 27.16
C PRO A 25 -12.59 -13.46 28.67
N VAL A 26 -13.72 -13.97 29.13
CA VAL A 26 -13.98 -14.43 30.49
C VAL A 26 -12.88 -15.43 30.86
N TYR A 27 -11.98 -15.02 31.74
CA TYR A 27 -10.93 -15.87 32.29
C TYR A 27 -11.56 -16.78 33.34
N THR A 28 -11.95 -17.98 32.94
CA THR A 28 -12.35 -19.03 33.89
C THR A 28 -11.10 -19.56 34.58
N SER A 29 -10.90 -19.07 35.80
CA SER A 29 -9.95 -19.60 36.78
C SER A 29 -10.33 -21.04 37.14
N ILE A 30 -9.65 -21.99 36.54
CA ILE A 30 -9.59 -23.38 37.03
C ILE A 30 -8.11 -23.67 37.24
N LEU A 31 -7.73 -23.71 38.52
CA LEU A 31 -6.48 -24.24 39.01
C LEU A 31 -6.60 -25.77 39.07
N PRO A 32 -5.83 -26.55 38.30
CA PRO A 32 -5.44 -27.87 38.73
C PRO A 32 -4.02 -27.78 39.30
N LEU A 33 -3.94 -28.10 40.59
CA LEU A 33 -2.74 -28.51 41.31
C LEU A 33 -2.11 -29.68 40.56
N LEU A 34 -1.17 -29.40 39.68
CA LEU A 34 -0.18 -30.36 39.23
C LEU A 34 1.11 -29.58 39.09
N ALA A 35 1.81 -29.42 40.21
CA ALA A 35 3.20 -28.99 40.19
C ALA A 35 3.96 -29.96 39.30
N PRO A 36 4.40 -29.54 38.09
CA PRO A 36 5.35 -30.36 37.40
C PRO A 36 6.68 -30.09 38.09
N THR A 37 7.26 -31.13 38.66
CA THR A 37 8.65 -31.16 39.11
C THR A 37 9.59 -30.99 37.90
N PHE A 38 9.54 -29.85 37.21
CA PHE A 38 10.57 -29.43 36.26
C PHE A 38 11.71 -28.74 37.02
N ALA A 39 12.21 -29.39 38.06
CA ALA A 39 13.57 -29.14 38.54
C ALA A 39 14.55 -30.04 37.77
N ILE A 40 14.40 -30.08 36.45
CA ILE A 40 15.54 -30.45 35.60
C ILE A 40 16.33 -29.18 35.49
N GLY A 41 17.44 -29.11 36.23
CA GLY A 41 18.48 -28.11 36.01
C GLY A 41 19.01 -28.27 34.59
N LEU A 42 18.33 -27.65 33.63
CA LEU A 42 18.94 -27.22 32.38
C LEU A 42 19.90 -26.11 32.78
N ARG A 43 21.15 -26.51 33.05
CA ARG A 43 22.29 -25.66 32.76
C ARG A 43 22.24 -25.44 31.26
N ILE A 44 21.46 -24.45 30.84
CA ILE A 44 21.53 -23.92 29.48
C ILE A 44 22.95 -23.38 29.41
N SER A 45 23.88 -24.19 28.93
CA SER A 45 25.17 -23.72 28.45
C SER A 45 24.83 -22.88 27.24
N ILE A 46 24.46 -21.61 27.48
CA ILE A 46 24.09 -20.67 26.44
C ILE A 46 25.33 -20.60 25.54
N PRO A 47 25.26 -21.14 24.30
CA PRO A 47 26.40 -21.03 23.41
C PRO A 47 26.66 -19.53 23.20
N PRO A 48 27.93 -19.08 23.15
CA PRO A 48 28.29 -17.67 23.02
C PRO A 48 27.69 -16.99 21.77
N ILE A 49 27.27 -17.81 20.80
CA ILE A 49 26.54 -17.41 19.59
C ILE A 49 25.19 -16.75 19.94
N LEU A 50 24.54 -17.16 21.03
CA LEU A 50 23.24 -16.62 21.43
C LEU A 50 23.40 -15.27 22.14
N SER A 51 24.47 -15.06 22.94
CA SER A 51 24.76 -13.76 23.54
C SER A 51 25.06 -12.69 22.48
N ASP A 52 25.82 -13.04 21.43
CA ASP A 52 26.13 -12.12 20.32
C ASP A 52 24.87 -11.71 19.52
N LEU A 53 23.91 -12.63 19.41
CA LEU A 53 22.63 -12.37 18.76
C LEU A 53 21.78 -11.37 19.56
N TRP A 54 21.79 -11.44 20.89
CA TRP A 54 21.05 -10.51 21.76
C TRP A 54 21.62 -9.09 21.70
N GLU A 55 22.94 -8.93 21.66
CA GLU A 55 23.56 -7.60 21.53
C GLU A 55 23.27 -6.94 20.17
N SER A 56 23.29 -7.73 19.09
CA SER A 56 22.94 -7.25 17.75
C SER A 56 21.50 -6.75 17.68
N ILE A 57 20.55 -7.50 18.24
CA ILE A 57 19.13 -7.14 18.26
C ILE A 57 18.90 -5.86 19.09
N LEU A 58 19.50 -5.76 20.27
CA LEU A 58 19.36 -4.58 21.14
C LEU A 58 20.00 -3.33 20.52
N LYS A 59 21.09 -3.48 19.76
CA LYS A 59 21.79 -2.37 19.09
C LYS A 59 21.14 -1.92 17.77
N ALA A 60 20.37 -2.79 17.11
CA ALA A 60 19.68 -2.49 15.85
C ALA A 60 18.45 -1.57 16.01
N VAL A 61 17.97 -1.34 17.24
CA VAL A 61 16.80 -0.48 17.49
C VAL A 61 17.16 1.00 17.28
N PRO A 62 16.40 1.75 16.46
CA PRO A 62 16.64 3.17 16.28
C PRO A 62 16.52 3.91 17.62
N LYS A 63 17.61 4.52 18.07
CA LYS A 63 17.68 5.19 19.38
C LYS A 63 16.67 6.34 19.54
N LYS A 64 16.32 7.00 18.45
CA LYS A 64 15.45 8.20 18.42
C LYS A 64 14.58 8.22 17.17
N LYS A 65 13.38 8.79 17.30
CA LYS A 65 12.49 9.08 16.18
C LYS A 65 13.16 10.08 15.23
N GLN A 66 13.12 9.80 13.93
CA GLN A 66 13.65 10.71 12.91
C GLN A 66 12.83 12.01 12.84
N SER A 67 13.48 13.14 12.53
CA SER A 67 12.79 14.42 12.33
C SER A 67 11.94 14.42 11.04
N HIS A 68 10.94 15.28 11.00
CA HIS A 68 10.05 15.40 9.83
C HIS A 68 10.83 15.73 8.54
N SER A 69 11.82 16.63 8.62
CA SER A 69 12.68 17.00 7.49
C SER A 69 13.49 15.81 6.96
N ARG A 70 14.18 15.06 7.84
CA ARG A 70 14.96 13.87 7.45
C ARG A 70 14.09 12.79 6.82
N LYS A 71 12.88 12.57 7.36
CA LYS A 71 11.90 11.66 6.77
C LYS A 71 11.49 12.10 5.36
N ARG A 72 11.12 13.38 5.19
CA ARG A 72 10.69 13.94 3.91
C ARG A 72 11.80 13.86 2.85
N MET A 73 13.04 14.19 3.19
CA MET A 73 14.17 14.07 2.26
C MET A 73 14.38 12.64 1.78
N ARG A 74 14.31 11.64 2.68
CA ARG A 74 14.43 10.22 2.29
C ARG A 74 13.24 9.72 1.46
N GLN A 75 12.07 10.35 1.58
CA GLN A 75 10.87 9.98 0.84
C GLN A 75 10.77 10.64 -0.52
N LEU A 76 11.30 11.86 -0.70
CA LEU A 76 11.18 12.62 -1.94
C LEU A 76 12.45 12.58 -2.81
N ALA A 77 13.63 12.37 -2.22
CA ALA A 77 14.87 12.31 -2.98
C ALA A 77 14.85 11.13 -3.97
N GLY A 78 14.84 11.44 -5.27
CA GLY A 78 14.94 10.46 -6.35
C GLY A 78 13.72 9.53 -6.52
N LYS A 79 12.62 9.78 -5.79
CA LYS A 79 11.40 8.96 -5.82
C LYS A 79 10.22 9.67 -6.48
N ALA A 80 10.49 10.71 -7.24
CA ALA A 80 9.47 11.38 -8.03
C ALA A 80 8.95 10.41 -9.10
N LEU A 81 7.63 10.45 -9.35
CA LEU A 81 7.03 9.73 -10.47
C LEU A 81 7.61 10.33 -11.76
N GLN A 82 8.18 9.48 -12.61
CA GLN A 82 8.75 9.91 -13.88
C GLN A 82 7.65 10.04 -14.92
N ASP A 83 7.66 11.16 -15.65
CA ASP A 83 6.72 11.38 -16.74
C ASP A 83 6.98 10.41 -17.88
N ILE A 84 5.92 9.77 -18.37
CA ILE A 84 6.00 8.85 -19.50
C ILE A 84 5.97 9.71 -20.77
N LYS A 85 7.13 9.89 -21.42
CA LYS A 85 7.26 10.66 -22.67
C LYS A 85 6.93 9.87 -23.94
N ALA A 86 6.82 8.54 -23.82
CA ALA A 86 6.63 7.63 -24.95
C ALA A 86 5.14 7.36 -25.22
N LEU A 87 4.37 8.41 -25.53
CA LEU A 87 2.96 8.34 -25.92
C LEU A 87 2.82 8.79 -27.38
N ASN A 88 2.18 7.96 -28.20
CA ASN A 88 1.88 8.24 -29.61
C ASN A 88 0.37 8.06 -29.85
N GLU A 89 -0.17 8.68 -30.88
CA GLU A 89 -1.56 8.48 -31.29
C GLU A 89 -1.77 7.10 -31.96
N CYS A 90 -2.96 6.52 -31.78
CA CYS A 90 -3.34 5.28 -32.42
C CYS A 90 -3.82 5.52 -33.87
N PRO A 91 -3.30 4.81 -34.88
CA PRO A 91 -3.74 4.97 -36.27
C PRO A 91 -5.16 4.45 -36.56
N GLY A 92 -5.75 3.66 -35.65
CA GLY A 92 -7.11 3.14 -35.82
C GLY A 92 -8.19 4.03 -35.22
N CYS A 93 -8.08 4.31 -33.92
CA CYS A 93 -9.10 5.02 -33.13
C CYS A 93 -8.69 6.45 -32.72
N GLY A 94 -7.47 6.90 -33.02
CA GLY A 94 -6.97 8.23 -32.62
C GLY A 94 -6.63 8.42 -31.14
N SER A 95 -6.88 7.43 -30.27
CA SER A 95 -6.57 7.55 -28.83
C SER A 95 -5.06 7.49 -28.55
N LEU A 96 -4.61 8.18 -27.49
CA LEU A 96 -3.23 8.11 -27.02
C LEU A 96 -2.89 6.69 -26.53
N LYS A 97 -1.79 6.14 -27.03
CA LYS A 97 -1.26 4.84 -26.64
C LYS A 97 0.23 4.93 -26.32
N ARG A 98 0.76 3.93 -25.61
CA ARG A 98 2.21 3.83 -25.34
C ARG A 98 2.96 3.39 -26.60
N SER A 99 4.13 3.97 -26.85
CA SER A 99 5.01 3.57 -27.97
C SER A 99 5.36 2.07 -27.87
N HIS A 100 5.39 1.36 -29.00
CA HIS A 100 5.61 -0.09 -29.11
C HIS A 100 4.54 -1.01 -28.48
N HIS A 101 3.41 -0.47 -28.02
CA HIS A 101 2.29 -1.26 -27.57
C HIS A 101 1.09 -1.16 -28.53
N LEU A 102 0.29 -2.23 -28.56
CA LEU A 102 -1.03 -2.24 -29.18
C LEU A 102 -1.98 -1.32 -28.40
N CYS A 103 -2.93 -0.71 -29.11
CA CYS A 103 -3.87 0.20 -28.49
C CYS A 103 -4.87 -0.59 -27.62
N PRO A 104 -5.09 -0.21 -26.34
CA PRO A 104 -5.98 -0.96 -25.47
C PRO A 104 -7.44 -0.92 -25.93
N THR A 105 -7.90 0.20 -26.50
CA THR A 105 -9.28 0.37 -27.00
C THR A 105 -9.54 -0.55 -28.21
N CYS A 106 -8.76 -0.42 -29.28
CA CYS A 106 -8.93 -1.25 -30.48
C CYS A 106 -8.80 -2.75 -30.18
N VAL A 107 -7.85 -3.14 -29.32
CA VAL A 107 -7.69 -4.56 -28.94
C VAL A 107 -8.90 -5.06 -28.17
N ASN A 108 -9.48 -4.24 -27.30
CA ASN A 108 -10.68 -4.63 -26.55
C ASN A 108 -11.90 -4.76 -27.47
N GLU A 109 -12.09 -3.83 -28.41
CA GLU A 109 -13.16 -3.90 -29.42
C GLU A 109 -13.04 -5.17 -30.26
N ILE A 110 -11.87 -5.44 -30.85
CA ILE A 110 -11.65 -6.66 -31.65
C ILE A 110 -11.86 -7.93 -30.82
N LYS A 111 -11.42 -7.93 -29.55
CA LYS A 111 -11.66 -9.06 -28.65
C LYS A 111 -13.14 -9.26 -28.33
N GLN A 112 -13.92 -8.19 -28.16
CA GLN A 112 -15.36 -8.27 -27.96
C GLN A 112 -16.01 -8.83 -29.23
N MET A 113 -15.66 -8.28 -30.40
CA MET A 113 -16.14 -8.78 -31.69
C MET A 113 -15.86 -10.27 -31.90
N TRP A 114 -14.70 -10.79 -31.50
CA TRP A 114 -14.41 -12.24 -31.60
C TRP A 114 -15.17 -13.08 -30.58
N LYS A 115 -15.51 -12.53 -29.42
CA LYS A 115 -16.35 -13.21 -28.42
C LYS A 115 -17.81 -13.27 -28.88
N ASP A 116 -18.30 -12.16 -29.44
CA ASP A 116 -19.67 -12.02 -29.92
C ASP A 116 -19.86 -12.72 -31.29
N GLY A 117 -18.77 -12.85 -32.05
CA GLY A 117 -18.66 -13.47 -33.37
C GLY A 117 -18.59 -15.01 -33.38
N VAL A 118 -18.95 -15.66 -32.27
CA VAL A 118 -19.49 -17.02 -32.27
C VAL A 118 -20.98 -16.93 -31.94
N GLY A 119 -21.75 -16.15 -32.72
CA GLY A 119 -23.20 -16.32 -32.79
C GLY A 119 -24.11 -15.09 -32.83
N THR A 120 -23.66 -13.86 -32.59
CA THR A 120 -24.61 -12.73 -32.52
C THR A 120 -24.07 -11.45 -33.15
N GLY A 121 -24.67 -11.08 -34.29
CA GLY A 121 -24.47 -9.77 -34.91
C GLY A 121 -25.13 -8.69 -34.06
N VAL A 122 -24.31 -7.93 -33.32
CA VAL A 122 -24.75 -6.72 -32.63
C VAL A 122 -23.95 -5.53 -33.13
N ALA A 123 -24.66 -4.53 -33.61
CA ALA A 123 -24.14 -3.23 -34.01
C ALA A 123 -23.51 -2.54 -32.79
N VAL A 124 -22.18 -2.45 -32.77
CA VAL A 124 -21.47 -1.64 -31.78
C VAL A 124 -21.55 -0.19 -32.24
N GLY A 125 -22.50 0.54 -31.64
CA GLY A 125 -22.59 1.98 -31.76
C GLY A 125 -21.30 2.63 -31.27
N VAL A 126 -20.66 3.38 -32.16
CA VAL A 126 -19.57 4.30 -31.85
C VAL A 126 -20.18 5.38 -30.95
N GLY A 127 -19.98 5.23 -29.64
CA GLY A 127 -20.45 6.15 -28.62
C GLY A 127 -19.29 6.98 -28.08
N ASP A 128 -19.38 8.28 -28.31
CA ASP A 128 -18.51 9.38 -27.91
C ASP A 128 -17.99 9.34 -26.46
N ALA A 129 -16.83 9.96 -26.21
CA ALA A 129 -16.71 11.10 -25.28
C ALA A 129 -15.25 11.50 -24.93
N ARG A 130 -14.99 12.81 -25.12
CA ARG A 130 -14.08 13.71 -24.37
C ARG A 130 -12.57 13.65 -24.73
N GLY A 131 -11.86 14.75 -25.00
CA GLY A 131 -12.11 16.15 -24.61
C GLY A 131 -11.77 16.38 -23.13
N SER A 132 -10.50 16.65 -22.81
CA SER A 132 -10.13 17.54 -21.72
C SER A 132 -8.69 18.00 -21.93
N SER A 133 -8.57 19.32 -22.03
CA SER A 133 -7.40 20.11 -21.65
C SER A 133 -6.85 19.75 -20.27
#